data_AF-A0A328AJ74-F1
#
_entry.id   AF-A0A328AJ74-F1
#
_cell.length_a   1.000
_cell.length_b   1.000
_cell.length_c   1.000
_cell.angle_alpha   90.00
_cell.angle_beta   90.00
_cell.angle_gamma   90.00
#
_symmetry.space_group_name_H-M   'P 1'
#
loop_
_entity.id
_entity.type
_entity.pdbx_description
1 polymer ?
#
loop_
_entity_poly.entity_id
_entity_poly.type
_entity_poly.pdbx_seq_one_letter_code
_entity_poly.pdbx_strand_id
1 'polypeptide(L)'
;MTNTIPQTQNSERALKFMRARQATYFQASVNQWLQLVVTVLAPVIGAMIGLNNPATRPYVALASVAASLLDAAVLDRAQRKLLATAAKMAEMFDVEVLQLPWNAFVVGPRLDAETIHGAAERYKGEAKMAKIRNWYPVVVGQAPLPLARIVCQRTNLWYDASLRRTYGGVIVIFAVAVTAGLVGAAIYLDLKFLDLVTTAIVPASPVLIWAIRERNRHKDTADAQERVKGESEALWDRAKAGGCSDDDCAERSREFQNSIYARRVSSPLILPFMYPLLRNRMEAQMNVGAEAMLRDAGLLKDKPEEGVPAG
;
A
#
# COMPACT_ATOMS: atom_id res chain seq x y z
N MET A 1 17.87 -19.66 -17.56
CA MET A 1 16.77 -20.33 -16.80
C MET A 1 15.42 -20.07 -17.49
N THR A 2 14.49 -21.03 -17.49
CA THR A 2 13.14 -20.84 -18.07
C THR A 2 12.30 -19.92 -17.17
N ASN A 3 11.62 -18.94 -17.77
CA ASN A 3 10.71 -18.06 -17.05
C ASN A 3 9.39 -18.79 -16.74
N THR A 4 9.11 -19.00 -15.45
CA THR A 4 7.87 -19.64 -14.98
C THR A 4 7.01 -18.72 -14.10
N ILE A 5 7.27 -17.41 -14.10
CA ILE A 5 6.57 -16.43 -13.24
C ILE A 5 5.04 -16.54 -13.35
N PRO A 6 4.42 -16.61 -14.55
CA PRO A 6 2.97 -16.75 -14.70
C PRO A 6 2.38 -18.00 -14.04
N GLN A 7 3.12 -19.11 -14.06
CA GLN A 7 2.71 -20.37 -13.46
C GLN A 7 2.96 -20.37 -11.94
N THR A 8 4.17 -20.00 -11.52
CA THR A 8 4.59 -20.04 -10.11
C THR A 8 3.72 -19.14 -9.23
N GLN A 9 3.36 -17.94 -9.68
CA GLN A 9 2.53 -17.01 -8.90
C GLN A 9 1.12 -17.54 -8.59
N ASN A 10 0.64 -18.47 -9.42
CA ASN A 10 -0.68 -19.08 -9.28
C ASN A 10 -0.61 -20.50 -8.66
N SER A 11 0.57 -20.96 -8.26
CA SER A 11 0.74 -22.21 -7.52
C SER A 11 0.10 -22.15 -6.14
N GLU A 12 -0.33 -23.28 -5.60
CA GLU A 12 -0.97 -23.34 -4.28
C GLU A 12 -0.05 -22.81 -3.18
N ARG A 13 1.26 -23.07 -3.29
CA ARG A 13 2.28 -22.58 -2.36
C ARG A 13 2.38 -21.05 -2.39
N ALA A 14 2.51 -20.44 -3.57
CA ALA A 14 2.58 -18.98 -3.71
C ALA A 14 1.28 -18.30 -3.27
N LEU A 15 0.12 -18.86 -3.65
CA LEU A 15 -1.19 -18.36 -3.23
C LEU A 15 -1.40 -18.50 -1.72
N LYS A 16 -0.82 -19.50 -1.05
CA LYS A 16 -0.83 -19.61 0.42
C LYS A 16 -0.14 -18.40 1.07
N PHE A 17 1.02 -17.96 0.56
CA PHE A 17 1.67 -16.74 1.06
C PHE A 17 0.82 -15.49 0.83
N MET A 18 0.17 -15.37 -0.33
CA MET A 18 -0.71 -14.24 -0.63
C MET A 18 -1.96 -14.22 0.26
N ARG A 19 -2.59 -15.36 0.51
CA ARG A 19 -3.71 -15.47 1.47
C ARG A 19 -3.29 -15.04 2.87
N ALA A 20 -2.16 -15.56 3.36
CA ALA A 20 -1.63 -15.20 4.66
C ALA A 20 -1.32 -13.70 4.77
N ARG A 21 -0.69 -13.12 3.74
CA ARG A 21 -0.43 -11.69 3.63
C ARG A 21 -1.72 -10.88 3.72
N GLN A 22 -2.74 -11.21 2.92
CA GLN A 22 -4.00 -10.46 2.89
C GLN A 22 -4.75 -10.55 4.23
N ALA A 23 -4.80 -11.72 4.85
CA ALA A 23 -5.41 -11.89 6.18
C ALA A 23 -4.70 -11.05 7.26
N THR A 24 -3.36 -11.00 7.20
CA THR A 24 -2.55 -10.23 8.17
C THR A 24 -2.69 -8.73 7.93
N TYR A 25 -2.71 -8.29 6.67
CA TYR A 25 -2.94 -6.89 6.31
C TYR A 25 -4.35 -6.41 6.72
N PHE A 26 -5.36 -7.28 6.57
CA PHE A 26 -6.71 -6.99 7.06
C PHE A 26 -6.74 -6.80 8.58
N GLN A 27 -6.00 -7.61 9.35
CA GLN A 27 -5.88 -7.40 10.80
C GLN A 27 -5.20 -6.06 11.13
N ALA A 28 -4.14 -5.69 10.41
CA ALA A 28 -3.49 -4.38 10.58
C ALA A 28 -4.45 -3.21 10.27
N SER A 29 -5.32 -3.42 9.29
CA SER A 29 -6.37 -2.48 8.89
C SER A 29 -7.47 -2.33 9.95
N VAL A 30 -7.90 -3.43 10.57
CA VAL A 30 -8.86 -3.39 11.69
C VAL A 30 -8.25 -2.63 12.87
N ASN A 31 -6.98 -2.87 13.17
CA ASN A 31 -6.26 -2.12 14.22
C ASN A 31 -6.18 -0.62 13.90
N GLN A 32 -5.97 -0.25 12.63
CA GLN A 32 -5.99 1.16 12.19
C GLN A 32 -7.35 1.81 12.42
N TRP A 33 -8.44 1.11 12.11
CA TRP A 33 -9.79 1.60 12.37
C TRP A 33 -10.07 1.76 13.86
N LEU A 34 -9.66 0.79 14.68
CA LEU A 34 -9.78 0.88 16.13
C LEU A 34 -9.02 2.10 16.67
N GLN A 35 -7.78 2.30 16.21
CA GLN A 35 -6.96 3.46 16.57
C GLN A 35 -7.67 4.77 16.18
N LEU A 36 -8.20 4.89 14.96
CA LEU A 36 -8.93 6.08 14.53
C LEU A 36 -10.17 6.34 15.39
N VAL A 37 -10.94 5.30 15.71
CA VAL A 37 -12.13 5.42 16.56
C VAL A 37 -11.74 5.90 17.96
N VAL A 38 -10.72 5.29 18.57
CA VAL A 38 -10.32 5.56 19.96
C VAL A 38 -9.64 6.92 20.10
N THR A 39 -8.82 7.34 19.13
CA THR A 39 -7.98 8.54 19.23
C THR A 39 -8.58 9.78 18.58
N VAL A 40 -9.54 9.62 17.65
CA VAL A 40 -10.15 10.75 16.92
C VAL A 40 -11.65 10.81 17.17
N LEU A 41 -12.40 9.75 16.85
CA LEU A 41 -13.87 9.82 16.91
C LEU A 41 -14.39 9.89 18.35
N ALA A 42 -13.86 9.07 19.25
CA ALA A 42 -14.30 9.04 20.65
C ALA A 42 -14.06 10.37 21.38
N PRO A 43 -12.89 11.04 21.26
CA PRO A 43 -12.70 12.38 21.83
C PRO A 43 -13.63 13.43 21.23
N VAL A 44 -13.90 13.40 19.92
CA VAL A 44 -14.83 14.33 19.27
C VAL A 44 -16.25 14.13 19.80
N ILE A 45 -16.72 12.88 19.92
CA ILE A 45 -18.03 12.55 20.50
C ILE A 45 -18.08 12.96 21.98
N GLY A 46 -17.03 12.66 22.74
CA GLY A 46 -16.92 13.07 24.14
C GLY A 46 -16.95 14.59 24.32
N ALA A 47 -16.28 15.34 23.46
CA ALA A 47 -16.32 16.80 23.46
C ALA A 47 -17.74 17.33 23.20
N MET A 48 -18.48 16.75 22.23
CA MET A 48 -19.87 17.10 21.97
C MET A 48 -20.78 16.82 23.19
N ILE A 49 -20.60 15.67 23.86
CA ILE A 49 -21.33 15.36 25.11
C ILE A 49 -20.99 16.38 26.20
N GLY A 50 -19.72 16.76 26.32
CA GLY A 50 -19.24 17.76 27.28
C GLY A 50 -19.75 19.18 27.05
N LEU A 51 -20.23 19.51 25.85
CA LEU A 51 -20.93 20.77 25.58
C LEU A 51 -22.29 20.79 26.28
N ASN A 52 -23.04 19.68 26.21
CA ASN A 52 -24.38 19.57 26.80
C ASN A 52 -24.35 19.21 28.30
N ASN A 53 -23.30 18.54 28.77
CA ASN A 53 -23.15 18.15 30.17
C ASN A 53 -21.75 18.49 30.69
N PRO A 54 -21.55 19.69 31.25
CA PRO A 54 -20.24 20.16 31.72
C PRO A 54 -19.57 19.25 32.75
N ALA A 55 -20.34 18.50 33.55
CA ALA A 55 -19.81 17.57 34.55
C ALA A 55 -19.02 16.40 33.93
N THR A 56 -19.24 16.10 32.65
CA THR A 56 -18.54 15.01 31.94
C THR A 56 -17.15 15.40 31.43
N ARG A 57 -16.83 16.70 31.35
CA ARG A 57 -15.60 17.21 30.72
C ARG A 57 -14.30 16.64 31.33
N PRO A 58 -14.13 16.54 32.67
CA PRO A 58 -12.91 15.97 33.24
C PRO A 58 -12.73 14.49 32.87
N TYR A 59 -13.82 13.73 32.81
CA TYR A 59 -13.79 12.31 32.45
C TYR A 59 -13.44 12.11 30.97
N VAL A 60 -13.97 12.95 30.08
CA VAL A 60 -13.63 12.93 28.64
C VAL A 60 -12.16 13.27 28.43
N ALA A 61 -11.64 14.27 29.16
CA ALA A 61 -10.23 14.63 29.10
C ALA A 61 -9.33 13.48 29.58
N LEU A 62 -9.65 12.87 30.72
CA LEU A 62 -8.92 11.73 31.26
C LEU A 62 -8.95 10.53 30.29
N ALA A 63 -10.13 10.22 29.73
CA ALA A 63 -10.29 9.15 28.76
C ALA A 63 -9.47 9.40 27.48
N SER A 64 -9.40 10.65 27.00
CA SER A 64 -8.62 11.03 25.82
C SER A 64 -7.11 10.88 26.05
N VAL A 65 -6.62 11.24 27.24
CA VAL A 65 -5.22 11.01 27.64
C VAL A 65 -4.92 9.51 27.72
N ALA A 66 -5.78 8.73 28.39
CA ALA A 66 -5.63 7.28 28.51
C ALA A 66 -5.65 6.59 27.13
N ALA A 67 -6.56 7.01 26.24
CA ALA A 67 -6.64 6.53 24.86
C ALA A 67 -5.36 6.81 24.07
N SER A 68 -4.78 8.02 24.23
CA SER A 68 -3.52 8.39 23.58
C SER A 68 -2.34 7.56 24.07
N LEU A 69 -2.27 7.27 25.37
CA LEU A 69 -1.25 6.39 25.95
C LEU A 69 -1.40 4.94 25.48
N LEU A 70 -2.65 4.43 25.42
CA LEU A 70 -2.95 3.09 24.90
C LEU A 70 -2.55 2.96 23.44
N ASP A 71 -2.82 3.98 22.63
CA ASP A 71 -2.42 4.02 21.23
C ASP A 71 -0.91 3.91 21.06
N ALA A 72 -0.16 4.79 21.72
CA ALA A 72 1.29 4.85 21.63
C ALA A 72 1.97 3.58 22.16
N ALA A 73 1.47 2.98 23.24
CA ALA A 73 2.10 1.83 23.88
C ALA A 73 1.72 0.48 23.23
N VAL A 74 0.47 0.35 22.76
CA VAL A 74 -0.11 -0.94 22.36
C VAL A 74 -0.52 -0.97 20.90
N LEU A 75 -1.40 -0.06 20.45
CA LEU A 75 -1.99 -0.15 19.13
C LEU A 75 -0.96 0.08 18.02
N ASP A 76 -0.11 1.11 18.12
CA ASP A 76 0.95 1.38 17.13
C ASP A 76 1.94 0.21 17.06
N ARG A 77 2.38 -0.32 18.21
CA ARG A 77 3.31 -1.46 18.27
C ARG A 77 2.70 -2.73 17.68
N ALA A 78 1.43 -3.02 17.97
CA ALA A 78 0.71 -4.15 17.41
C ALA A 78 0.58 -4.01 15.88
N GLN A 79 0.27 -2.81 15.39
CA GLN A 79 0.19 -2.53 13.96
C GLN A 79 1.52 -2.78 13.26
N ARG A 80 2.62 -2.22 13.79
CA ARG A 80 3.97 -2.42 13.23
C ARG A 80 4.35 -3.89 13.14
N LYS A 81 4.02 -4.68 14.16
CA LYS A 81 4.27 -6.13 14.15
C LYS A 81 3.47 -6.84 13.06
N LEU A 82 2.19 -6.48 12.87
CA LEU A 82 1.37 -7.03 11.80
C LEU A 82 1.90 -6.65 10.41
N LEU A 83 2.31 -5.39 10.20
CA LEU A 83 2.88 -4.93 8.93
C LEU A 83 4.22 -5.62 8.61
N ALA A 84 5.10 -5.75 9.60
CA ALA A 84 6.35 -6.49 9.42
C ALA A 84 6.10 -7.96 9.05
N THR A 85 5.11 -8.60 9.66
CA THR A 85 4.71 -9.99 9.38
C THR A 85 4.13 -10.11 7.96
N ALA A 86 3.23 -9.21 7.58
CA ALA A 86 2.66 -9.16 6.23
C ALA A 86 3.73 -8.89 5.16
N ALA A 87 4.71 -8.02 5.44
CA ALA A 87 5.84 -7.76 4.57
C ALA A 87 6.73 -9.00 4.38
N LYS A 88 6.97 -9.78 5.43
CA LYS A 88 7.70 -11.07 5.31
C LYS A 88 6.94 -12.08 4.47
N MET A 89 5.62 -12.21 4.65
CA MET A 89 4.79 -13.08 3.80
C MET A 89 4.82 -12.64 2.33
N ALA A 90 4.78 -11.33 2.09
CA ALA A 90 4.90 -10.77 0.75
C ALA A 90 6.28 -11.04 0.13
N GLU A 91 7.36 -10.96 0.93
CA GLU A 91 8.71 -11.32 0.50
C GLU A 91 8.82 -12.80 0.16
N MET A 92 8.25 -13.69 0.99
CA MET A 92 8.22 -15.13 0.70
C MET A 92 7.51 -15.44 -0.63
N PHE A 93 6.43 -14.72 -0.93
CA PHE A 93 5.78 -14.79 -2.24
C PHE A 93 6.68 -14.29 -3.36
N ASP A 94 7.22 -13.07 -3.23
CA ASP A 94 8.00 -12.45 -4.30
C ASP A 94 9.25 -13.25 -4.64
N VAL A 95 10.02 -13.72 -3.65
CA VAL A 95 11.25 -14.48 -3.93
C VAL A 95 10.98 -15.86 -4.52
N GLU A 96 9.85 -16.49 -4.15
CA GLU A 96 9.42 -17.75 -4.73
C GLU A 96 9.04 -17.54 -6.21
N VAL A 97 8.23 -16.52 -6.50
CA VAL A 97 7.75 -16.25 -7.85
C VAL A 97 8.87 -15.77 -8.78
N LEU A 98 9.69 -14.86 -8.28
CA LEU A 98 10.80 -14.28 -9.04
C LEU A 98 12.03 -15.19 -9.07
N GLN A 99 11.98 -16.36 -8.43
CA GLN A 99 13.08 -17.31 -8.33
C GLN A 99 14.36 -16.64 -7.80
N LEU A 100 14.23 -15.87 -6.71
CA LEU A 100 15.33 -15.16 -6.07
C LEU A 100 15.71 -15.84 -4.74
N PRO A 101 16.99 -15.75 -4.32
CA PRO A 101 17.39 -16.28 -3.02
C PRO A 101 16.76 -15.48 -1.88
N TRP A 102 16.53 -16.15 -0.74
CA TRP A 102 16.11 -15.49 0.49
C TRP A 102 17.28 -14.77 1.15
N ASN A 103 17.08 -13.51 1.53
CA ASN A 103 18.09 -12.73 2.22
C ASN A 103 17.83 -12.70 3.73
N ALA A 104 18.45 -13.63 4.47
CA ALA A 104 18.28 -13.70 5.93
C ALA A 104 18.91 -12.51 6.68
N PHE A 105 19.89 -11.83 6.09
CA PHE A 105 20.50 -10.63 6.69
C PHE A 105 19.53 -9.45 6.72
N VAL A 106 18.81 -9.21 5.62
CA VAL A 106 17.85 -8.10 5.51
C VAL A 106 16.49 -8.44 6.14
N VAL A 107 15.99 -9.66 5.91
CA VAL A 107 14.62 -10.04 6.24
C VAL A 107 14.53 -10.78 7.59
N GLY A 108 15.66 -11.34 8.06
CA GLY A 108 15.69 -12.28 9.17
C GLY A 108 15.23 -13.69 8.78
N PRO A 109 14.86 -14.53 9.77
CA PRO A 109 14.36 -15.87 9.49
C PRO A 109 13.02 -15.83 8.76
N ARG A 110 12.78 -16.87 7.96
CA ARG A 110 11.47 -17.16 7.35
C ARG A 110 10.44 -17.41 8.46
N LEU A 111 9.17 -17.14 8.14
CA LEU A 111 8.07 -17.46 9.04
C LEU A 111 7.79 -18.96 9.03
N ASP A 112 7.39 -19.49 10.18
CA ASP A 112 7.04 -20.90 10.33
C ASP A 112 5.81 -21.27 9.51
N ALA A 113 5.74 -22.54 9.08
CA ALA A 113 4.68 -23.03 8.23
C ALA A 113 3.30 -22.93 8.90
N GLU A 114 3.26 -23.13 10.22
CA GLU A 114 2.08 -23.02 11.09
C GLU A 114 1.55 -21.58 11.10
N THR A 115 2.45 -20.60 11.22
CA THR A 115 2.10 -19.18 11.19
C THR A 115 1.47 -18.81 9.83
N ILE A 116 2.08 -19.26 8.74
CA ILE A 116 1.58 -19.01 7.39
C ILE A 116 0.24 -19.72 7.17
N HIS A 117 0.12 -20.98 7.59
CA HIS A 117 -1.11 -21.75 7.42
C HIS A 117 -2.26 -21.15 8.23
N GLY A 118 -2.06 -20.85 9.50
CA GLY A 118 -3.07 -20.25 10.37
C GLY A 118 -3.55 -18.88 9.87
N ALA A 119 -2.67 -18.08 9.27
CA ALA A 119 -3.07 -16.82 8.63
C ALA A 119 -3.81 -17.06 7.31
N ALA A 120 -3.35 -17.98 6.46
CA ALA A 120 -3.96 -18.27 5.16
C ALA A 120 -5.40 -18.79 5.29
N GLU A 121 -5.70 -19.57 6.33
CA GLU A 121 -7.05 -20.09 6.60
C GLU A 121 -8.09 -19.00 6.88
N ARG A 122 -7.66 -17.79 7.26
CA ARG A 122 -8.56 -16.64 7.48
C ARG A 122 -8.95 -15.93 6.18
N TYR A 123 -8.32 -16.26 5.05
CA TYR A 123 -8.61 -15.68 3.75
C TYR A 123 -9.18 -16.75 2.80
N LYS A 124 -10.51 -16.82 2.72
CA LYS A 124 -11.27 -17.81 1.94
C LYS A 124 -12.34 -17.14 1.06
N GLY A 125 -12.78 -17.86 0.03
CA GLY A 125 -13.86 -17.47 -0.89
C GLY A 125 -13.38 -17.10 -2.29
N GLU A 126 -14.09 -17.55 -3.31
CA GLU A 126 -13.66 -17.44 -4.71
C GLU A 126 -13.45 -16.00 -5.18
N ALA A 127 -14.38 -15.10 -4.87
CA ALA A 127 -14.26 -13.68 -5.20
C ALA A 127 -13.02 -13.02 -4.56
N LYS A 128 -12.60 -13.50 -3.38
CA LYS A 128 -11.36 -13.05 -2.72
C LYS A 128 -10.12 -13.69 -3.35
N MET A 129 -10.22 -14.93 -3.81
CA MET A 129 -9.12 -15.62 -4.49
C MET A 129 -8.83 -15.04 -5.86
N ALA A 130 -9.85 -14.66 -6.63
CA ALA A 130 -9.68 -13.97 -7.91
C ALA A 130 -8.81 -12.71 -7.78
N LYS A 131 -8.91 -12.01 -6.64
CA LYS A 131 -8.15 -10.79 -6.32
C LYS A 131 -6.66 -11.00 -6.06
N ILE A 132 -6.19 -12.23 -5.87
CA ILE A 132 -4.78 -12.52 -5.58
C ILE A 132 -4.11 -13.39 -6.64
N ARG A 133 -4.86 -13.82 -7.67
CA ARG A 133 -4.31 -14.46 -8.87
C ARG A 133 -3.72 -13.42 -9.80
N ASN A 134 -2.74 -13.84 -10.61
CA ASN A 134 -2.09 -12.97 -11.60
C ASN A 134 -1.61 -11.64 -10.99
N TRP A 135 -1.03 -11.70 -9.79
CA TRP A 135 -0.50 -10.54 -9.08
C TRP A 135 0.52 -9.75 -9.92
N TYR A 136 1.35 -10.47 -10.68
CA TYR A 136 2.22 -9.90 -11.69
C TYR A 136 1.60 -10.06 -13.09
N PRO A 137 1.83 -9.09 -14.00
CA PRO A 137 1.32 -9.16 -15.38
C PRO A 137 1.70 -10.49 -16.03
N VAL A 138 0.71 -11.22 -16.55
CA VAL A 138 0.93 -12.55 -17.16
C VAL A 138 1.85 -12.46 -18.38
N VAL A 139 1.82 -11.32 -19.08
CA VAL A 139 2.61 -11.06 -20.29
C VAL A 139 4.12 -11.18 -20.05
N VAL A 140 4.61 -11.00 -18.82
CA VAL A 140 6.04 -11.16 -18.50
C VAL A 140 6.56 -12.55 -18.83
N GLY A 141 5.69 -13.56 -18.96
CA GLY A 141 6.06 -14.90 -19.42
C GLY A 141 6.68 -14.96 -20.81
N GLN A 142 6.51 -13.91 -21.63
CA GLN A 142 7.12 -13.81 -22.97
C GLN A 142 8.56 -13.30 -22.91
N ALA A 143 9.02 -12.80 -21.76
CA ALA A 143 10.38 -12.32 -21.58
C ALA A 143 11.28 -13.39 -20.94
N PRO A 144 12.60 -13.37 -21.21
CA PRO A 144 13.59 -14.08 -20.40
C PRO A 144 13.46 -13.73 -18.92
N LEU A 145 13.76 -14.70 -18.03
CA LEU A 145 13.59 -14.54 -16.58
C LEU A 145 14.24 -13.27 -15.99
N PRO A 146 15.48 -12.87 -16.36
CA PRO A 146 16.09 -11.64 -15.86
C PRO A 146 15.26 -10.39 -16.18
N LEU A 147 14.78 -10.27 -17.42
CA LEU A 147 13.94 -9.16 -17.87
C LEU A 147 12.56 -9.18 -17.19
N ALA A 148 11.96 -10.37 -17.05
CA ALA A 148 10.68 -10.53 -16.38
C ALA A 148 10.73 -10.11 -14.90
N ARG A 149 11.83 -10.42 -14.18
CA ARG A 149 12.05 -9.98 -12.79
C ARG A 149 12.01 -8.46 -12.68
N ILE A 150 12.72 -7.78 -13.57
CA ILE A 150 12.80 -6.31 -13.58
C ILE A 150 11.42 -5.70 -13.82
N VAL A 151 10.66 -6.21 -14.80
CA VAL A 151 9.30 -5.73 -15.10
C VAL A 151 8.37 -5.92 -13.89
N CYS A 152 8.41 -7.08 -13.24
CA CYS A 152 7.64 -7.36 -12.03
C CYS A 152 7.96 -6.38 -10.88
N GLN A 153 9.24 -6.14 -10.62
CA GLN A 153 9.70 -5.28 -9.53
C GLN A 153 9.40 -3.81 -9.81
N ARG A 154 9.68 -3.33 -11.03
CA ARG A 154 9.29 -2.00 -11.50
C ARG A 154 7.78 -1.79 -11.35
N THR A 155 6.98 -2.78 -11.75
CA THR A 155 5.52 -2.75 -11.61
C THR A 155 5.09 -2.57 -10.16
N ASN A 156 5.65 -3.34 -9.23
CA ASN A 156 5.38 -3.19 -7.80
C ASN A 156 5.71 -1.79 -7.29
N LEU A 157 6.88 -1.25 -7.68
CA LEU A 157 7.35 0.07 -7.28
C LEU A 157 6.42 1.18 -7.81
N TRP A 158 6.06 1.11 -9.09
CA TRP A 158 5.13 2.04 -9.72
C TRP A 158 3.75 1.99 -9.06
N TYR A 159 3.23 0.78 -8.80
CA TYR A 159 1.89 0.60 -8.24
C TYR A 159 1.79 1.20 -6.83
N ASP A 160 2.74 0.89 -5.94
CA ASP A 160 2.71 1.42 -4.57
C ASP A 160 2.94 2.96 -4.55
N ALA A 161 3.87 3.48 -5.36
CA ALA A 161 4.11 4.92 -5.46
C ALA A 161 2.87 5.68 -5.95
N SER A 162 2.21 5.17 -7.01
CA SER A 162 1.01 5.77 -7.58
C SER A 162 -0.17 5.74 -6.61
N LEU A 163 -0.34 4.62 -5.90
CA LEU A 163 -1.39 4.47 -4.88
C LEU A 163 -1.19 5.46 -3.74
N ARG A 164 0.04 5.61 -3.24
CA ARG A 164 0.38 6.53 -2.14
C ARG A 164 0.20 8.00 -2.51
N ARG A 165 0.58 8.41 -3.72
CA ARG A 165 0.37 9.78 -4.20
C ARG A 165 -1.12 10.13 -4.26
N THR A 166 -1.92 9.22 -4.80
CA THR A 166 -3.38 9.40 -4.87
C THR A 166 -3.98 9.45 -3.47
N TYR A 167 -3.58 8.53 -2.58
CA TYR A 167 -4.06 8.47 -1.21
C TYR A 167 -3.74 9.74 -0.41
N GLY A 168 -2.50 10.25 -0.51
CA GLY A 168 -2.10 11.49 0.17
C GLY A 168 -2.95 12.69 -0.26
N GLY A 169 -3.37 12.76 -1.53
CA GLY A 169 -4.30 13.77 -2.01
C GLY A 169 -5.70 13.61 -1.40
N VAL A 170 -6.24 12.39 -1.38
CA VAL A 170 -7.56 12.08 -0.82
C VAL A 170 -7.67 12.45 0.66
N ILE A 171 -6.63 12.18 1.46
CA ILE A 171 -6.62 12.54 2.89
C ILE A 171 -6.77 14.06 3.08
N VAL A 172 -6.04 14.86 2.31
CA VAL A 172 -6.10 16.32 2.42
C VAL A 172 -7.45 16.85 1.93
N ILE A 173 -7.97 16.34 0.82
CA ILE A 173 -9.31 16.71 0.32
C ILE A 173 -10.36 16.44 1.38
N PHE A 174 -10.32 15.27 2.02
CA PHE A 174 -11.25 14.92 3.09
C PHE A 174 -11.14 15.87 4.29
N ALA A 175 -9.92 16.15 4.76
CA ALA A 175 -9.71 17.07 5.89
C ALA A 175 -10.18 18.50 5.58
N VAL A 176 -9.93 18.99 4.36
CA VAL A 176 -10.42 20.29 3.89
C VAL A 176 -11.95 20.29 3.80
N ALA A 177 -12.56 19.23 3.27
CA ALA A 177 -14.03 19.12 3.18
C ALA A 177 -14.70 19.14 4.56
N VAL A 178 -14.15 18.42 5.54
CA VAL A 178 -14.63 18.45 6.93
C VAL A 178 -14.51 19.87 7.51
N THR A 179 -13.38 20.53 7.32
CA THR A 179 -13.17 21.91 7.81
C THR A 179 -14.13 22.89 7.14
N ALA A 180 -14.32 22.78 5.82
CA ALA A 180 -15.24 23.62 5.06
C ALA A 180 -16.69 23.39 5.51
N GLY A 181 -17.07 22.16 5.84
CA GLY A 181 -18.37 21.84 6.43
C GLY A 181 -18.59 22.50 7.79
N LEU A 182 -17.58 22.47 8.67
CA LEU A 182 -17.63 23.16 9.97
C LEU A 182 -17.76 24.67 9.81
N VAL A 183 -16.98 25.27 8.90
CA VAL A 183 -17.06 26.70 8.59
C VAL A 183 -18.42 27.06 7.99
N GLY A 184 -18.94 26.25 7.06
CA GLY A 184 -20.26 26.45 6.46
C GLY A 184 -21.39 26.37 7.49
N ALA A 185 -21.32 25.43 8.43
CA ALA A 185 -22.27 25.32 9.54
C ALA A 185 -22.20 26.54 10.47
N ALA A 186 -20.99 27.01 10.81
CA ALA A 186 -20.80 28.21 11.62
C ALA A 186 -21.36 29.48 10.94
N ILE A 187 -21.18 29.62 9.62
CA ILE A 187 -21.77 30.72 8.84
C ILE A 187 -23.30 30.61 8.81
N TYR A 188 -23.84 29.41 8.59
CA TYR A 188 -25.29 29.18 8.59
C TYR A 188 -25.95 29.55 9.94
N LEU A 189 -25.21 29.37 11.04
CA LEU A 189 -25.64 29.75 12.39
C LEU A 189 -25.36 31.22 12.74
N ASP A 190 -24.92 32.04 11.78
CA ASP A 190 -24.58 33.46 11.94
C ASP A 190 -23.57 33.73 13.09
N LEU A 191 -22.59 32.83 13.24
CA LEU A 191 -21.55 33.00 14.24
C LEU A 191 -20.66 34.21 13.91
N LYS A 192 -20.39 35.05 14.92
CA LYS A 192 -19.41 36.13 14.80
C LYS A 192 -18.04 35.57 14.47
N PHE A 193 -17.18 36.39 13.86
CA PHE A 193 -15.83 35.97 13.46
C PHE A 193 -15.04 35.27 14.59
N LEU A 194 -15.05 35.84 15.80
CA LEU A 194 -14.33 35.23 16.93
C LEU A 194 -14.91 33.86 17.32
N ASP A 195 -16.23 33.71 17.26
CA ASP A 195 -16.92 32.45 17.54
C ASP A 195 -16.63 31.43 16.43
N LEU A 196 -16.61 31.84 15.16
CA LEU A 196 -16.17 30.99 14.04
C LEU A 196 -14.75 30.46 14.24
N VAL A 197 -13.80 31.33 14.59
CA VAL A 197 -12.41 30.93 14.80
C VAL A 197 -12.30 29.91 15.94
N THR A 198 -12.94 30.19 17.08
CA THR A 198 -12.81 29.37 18.30
C THR A 198 -13.62 28.07 18.24
N THR A 199 -14.73 28.03 17.51
CA THR A 199 -15.62 26.85 17.43
C THR A 199 -15.37 25.95 16.22
N ALA A 200 -14.90 26.50 15.08
CA ALA A 200 -14.67 25.72 13.87
C ALA A 200 -13.17 25.59 13.54
N ILE A 201 -12.46 26.72 13.37
CA ILE A 201 -11.09 26.71 12.83
C ILE A 201 -10.09 26.09 13.82
N VAL A 202 -10.10 26.55 15.07
CA VAL A 202 -9.16 26.07 16.10
C VAL A 202 -9.32 24.55 16.33
N PRO A 203 -10.54 23.99 16.52
CA PRO A 203 -10.72 22.55 16.66
C PRO A 203 -10.42 21.74 15.39
N ALA A 204 -10.58 22.31 14.19
CA ALA A 204 -10.25 21.64 12.94
C ALA A 204 -8.74 21.62 12.63
N SER A 205 -7.98 22.57 13.18
CA SER A 205 -6.54 22.72 12.90
C SER A 205 -5.69 21.46 13.12
N PRO A 206 -5.90 20.64 14.19
CA PRO A 206 -5.11 19.42 14.37
C PRO A 206 -5.36 18.39 13.27
N VAL A 207 -6.60 18.29 12.76
CA VAL A 207 -6.96 17.38 11.67
C VAL A 207 -6.29 17.81 10.37
N LEU A 208 -6.28 19.11 10.06
CA LEU A 208 -5.58 19.65 8.88
C LEU A 208 -4.06 19.43 8.97
N ILE A 209 -3.46 19.74 10.12
CA ILE A 209 -2.03 19.53 10.35
C ILE A 209 -1.67 18.05 10.22
N TRP A 210 -2.47 17.16 10.81
CA TRP A 210 -2.29 15.72 10.69
C TRP A 210 -2.41 15.26 9.24
N ALA A 211 -3.42 15.72 8.49
CA ALA A 211 -3.63 15.36 7.09
C ALA A 211 -2.47 15.79 6.19
N ILE A 212 -1.93 17.00 6.40
CA ILE A 212 -0.74 17.48 5.68
C ILE A 212 0.49 16.62 6.02
N ARG A 213 0.70 16.31 7.30
CA ARG A 213 1.81 15.45 7.74
C ARG A 213 1.69 14.04 7.15
N GLU A 214 0.49 13.46 7.14
CA GLU A 214 0.24 12.15 6.56
C GLU A 214 0.47 12.15 5.05
N ARG A 215 -0.03 13.15 4.34
CA ARG A 215 0.25 13.34 2.90
C ARG A 215 1.76 13.38 2.63
N ASN A 216 2.52 14.13 3.43
CA ASN A 216 3.96 14.24 3.25
C ASN A 216 4.66 12.89 3.49
N ARG A 217 4.30 12.15 4.54
CA ARG A 217 4.84 10.78 4.76
C ARG A 217 4.59 9.84 3.58
N HIS A 218 3.37 9.85 3.02
CA HIS A 218 3.04 9.05 1.85
C HIS A 218 3.78 9.52 0.60
N LYS A 219 3.93 10.83 0.41
CA LYS A 219 4.71 11.42 -0.69
C LYS A 219 6.18 11.01 -0.59
N ASP A 220 6.81 11.17 0.55
CA ASP A 220 8.23 10.82 0.76
C ASP A 220 8.48 9.32 0.49
N THR A 221 7.53 8.47 0.88
CA THR A 221 7.57 7.04 0.58
C THR A 221 7.46 6.78 -0.93
N ALA A 222 6.54 7.46 -1.62
CA ALA A 222 6.34 7.32 -3.06
C ALA A 222 7.55 7.83 -3.86
N ASP A 223 8.15 8.94 -3.45
CA ASP A 223 9.33 9.51 -4.11
C ASP A 223 10.55 8.61 -3.93
N ALA A 224 10.71 7.99 -2.75
CA ALA A 224 11.73 6.98 -2.53
C ALA A 224 11.55 5.74 -3.42
N GLN A 225 10.30 5.32 -3.67
CA GLN A 225 10.00 4.21 -4.58
C GLN A 225 10.21 4.57 -6.04
N GLU A 226 9.90 5.80 -6.44
CA GLU A 226 10.18 6.30 -7.79
C GLU A 226 11.67 6.29 -8.09
N ARG A 227 12.52 6.62 -7.11
CA ARG A 227 13.97 6.50 -7.26
C ARG A 227 14.40 5.06 -7.55
N VAL A 228 13.93 4.09 -6.77
CA VAL A 228 14.25 2.66 -6.99
C VAL A 228 13.68 2.16 -8.32
N LYS A 229 12.52 2.68 -8.74
CA LYS A 229 11.95 2.41 -10.05
C LYS A 229 12.84 2.95 -11.18
N GLY A 230 13.42 4.13 -11.03
CA GLY A 230 14.40 4.67 -11.98
C GLY A 230 15.63 3.77 -12.12
N GLU A 231 16.14 3.24 -11.00
CA GLU A 231 17.24 2.26 -11.03
C GLU A 231 16.85 0.95 -11.72
N SER A 232 15.60 0.50 -11.56
CA SER A 232 15.13 -0.70 -12.26
C SER A 232 14.91 -0.47 -13.76
N GLU A 233 14.52 0.74 -14.16
CA GLU A 233 14.45 1.17 -15.57
C GLU A 233 15.86 1.27 -16.19
N ALA A 234 16.86 1.75 -15.45
CA ALA A 234 18.25 1.73 -15.89
C ALA A 234 18.80 0.30 -16.04
N LEU A 235 18.49 -0.60 -15.11
CA LEU A 235 18.86 -2.02 -15.23
C LEU A 235 18.16 -2.68 -16.42
N TRP A 236 16.89 -2.35 -16.68
CA TRP A 236 16.16 -2.81 -17.86
C TRP A 236 16.88 -2.44 -19.15
N ASP A 237 17.27 -1.18 -19.32
CA ASP A 237 17.96 -0.71 -20.53
C ASP A 237 19.33 -1.37 -20.71
N ARG A 238 20.06 -1.59 -19.61
CA ARG A 238 21.33 -2.33 -19.65
C ARG A 238 21.12 -3.80 -20.01
N ALA A 239 20.12 -4.45 -19.43
CA ALA A 239 19.85 -5.87 -19.64
C ALA A 239 19.32 -6.16 -21.05
N LYS A 240 18.43 -5.32 -21.59
CA LYS A 240 17.90 -5.49 -22.96
C LYS A 240 18.99 -5.31 -24.03
N ALA A 241 19.99 -4.47 -23.75
CA ALA A 241 21.15 -4.28 -24.61
C ALA A 241 22.23 -5.38 -24.47
N GLY A 242 21.97 -6.43 -23.68
CA GLY A 242 22.93 -7.52 -23.44
C GLY A 242 24.09 -7.14 -22.50
N GLY A 243 24.02 -5.99 -21.84
CA GLY A 243 25.06 -5.49 -20.92
C GLY A 243 25.01 -6.09 -19.52
N CYS A 244 24.20 -7.13 -19.28
CA CYS A 244 23.98 -7.75 -17.99
C CYS A 244 24.03 -9.27 -18.11
N SER A 245 24.87 -9.93 -17.31
CA SER A 245 24.84 -11.39 -17.19
C SER A 245 23.60 -11.84 -16.41
N ASP A 246 23.21 -13.11 -16.54
CA ASP A 246 22.08 -13.67 -15.78
C ASP A 246 22.29 -13.54 -14.26
N ASP A 247 23.54 -13.73 -13.80
CA ASP A 247 23.91 -13.65 -12.38
C ASP A 247 23.92 -12.20 -11.88
N ASP A 248 24.52 -11.27 -12.63
CA ASP A 248 24.52 -9.84 -12.31
C ASP A 248 23.07 -9.32 -12.20
N CYS A 249 22.21 -9.70 -13.14
CA CYS A 249 20.82 -9.27 -13.15
C CYS A 249 20.01 -9.91 -12.01
N ALA A 250 20.33 -11.14 -11.61
CA ALA A 250 19.74 -11.78 -10.44
C ALA A 250 20.15 -11.08 -9.15
N GLU A 251 21.43 -10.71 -9.01
CA GLU A 251 21.95 -9.98 -7.86
C GLU A 251 21.30 -8.59 -7.75
N ARG A 252 21.26 -7.81 -8.83
CA ARG A 252 20.58 -6.51 -8.86
C ARG A 252 19.08 -6.61 -8.57
N SER A 253 18.41 -7.62 -9.14
CA SER A 253 17.00 -7.88 -8.81
C SER A 253 16.82 -8.20 -7.33
N ARG A 254 17.77 -8.90 -6.70
CA ARG A 254 17.77 -9.19 -5.26
C ARG A 254 17.93 -7.92 -4.43
N GLU A 255 18.79 -6.98 -4.85
CA GLU A 255 18.94 -5.66 -4.21
C GLU A 255 17.64 -4.83 -4.28
N PHE A 256 16.97 -4.81 -5.43
CA PHE A 256 15.67 -4.14 -5.58
C PHE A 256 14.62 -4.75 -4.66
N GLN A 257 14.57 -6.07 -4.58
CA GLN A 257 13.60 -6.75 -3.72
C GLN A 257 13.90 -6.51 -2.22
N ASN A 258 15.17 -6.40 -1.82
CA ASN A 258 15.53 -5.98 -0.45
C ASN A 258 14.99 -4.57 -0.14
N SER A 259 15.10 -3.65 -1.11
CA SER A 259 14.58 -2.30 -0.99
C SER A 259 13.04 -2.28 -0.91
N ILE A 260 12.36 -3.10 -1.73
CA ILE A 260 10.90 -3.27 -1.68
C ILE A 260 10.46 -3.80 -0.31
N TYR A 261 11.14 -4.82 0.23
CA TYR A 261 10.85 -5.36 1.55
C TYR A 261 11.02 -4.30 2.66
N ALA A 262 12.17 -3.62 2.71
CA ALA A 262 12.46 -2.61 3.72
C ALA A 262 11.41 -1.48 3.71
N ARG A 263 10.93 -1.10 2.53
CA ARG A 263 9.83 -0.13 2.39
C ARG A 263 8.50 -0.70 2.90
N ARG A 264 8.10 -1.91 2.53
CA ARG A 264 6.85 -2.52 3.03
C ARG A 264 6.79 -2.60 4.56
N VAL A 265 7.92 -2.75 5.24
CA VAL A 265 7.99 -2.76 6.71
C VAL A 265 7.82 -1.36 7.31
N SER A 266 8.40 -0.34 6.69
CA SER A 266 8.47 1.04 7.24
C SER A 266 7.37 1.97 6.76
N SER A 267 6.69 1.62 5.67
CA SER A 267 5.68 2.45 5.04
C SER A 267 4.41 2.62 5.89
N PRO A 268 3.82 3.83 5.92
CA PRO A 268 2.53 4.06 6.57
C PRO A 268 1.41 3.26 5.87
N LEU A 269 0.43 2.82 6.67
CA LEU A 269 -0.66 1.99 6.23
C LEU A 269 -1.71 2.81 5.46
N ILE A 270 -2.07 2.34 4.27
CA ILE A 270 -3.11 2.94 3.45
C ILE A 270 -4.47 2.42 3.91
N LEU A 271 -5.45 3.33 4.06
CA LEU A 271 -6.80 2.95 4.47
C LEU A 271 -7.41 1.92 3.50
N PRO A 272 -8.12 0.90 4.00
CA PRO A 272 -8.48 -0.29 3.21
C PRO A 272 -9.39 -0.01 2.01
N PHE A 273 -10.20 1.04 2.07
CA PHE A 273 -11.15 1.39 1.01
C PHE A 273 -10.48 1.90 -0.27
N MET A 274 -9.23 2.36 -0.19
CA MET A 274 -8.50 2.91 -1.34
C MET A 274 -8.21 1.87 -2.40
N TYR A 275 -7.84 0.66 -1.97
CA TYR A 275 -7.48 -0.41 -2.88
C TYR A 275 -8.62 -0.82 -3.82
N PRO A 276 -9.84 -1.18 -3.34
CA PRO A 276 -10.94 -1.54 -4.24
C PRO A 276 -11.38 -0.37 -5.15
N LEU A 277 -11.24 0.88 -4.70
CA LEU A 277 -11.62 2.06 -5.48
C LEU A 277 -10.74 2.26 -6.73
N LEU A 278 -9.42 2.01 -6.60
CA LEU A 278 -8.45 2.31 -7.64
C LEU A 278 -8.00 1.08 -8.43
N ARG A 279 -8.23 -0.13 -7.90
CA ARG A 279 -7.68 -1.38 -8.41
C ARG A 279 -7.89 -1.58 -9.91
N ASN A 280 -9.12 -1.51 -10.40
CA ASN A 280 -9.43 -1.82 -11.80
C ASN A 280 -8.63 -0.94 -12.77
N ARG A 281 -8.60 0.37 -12.51
CA ARG A 281 -7.83 1.34 -13.31
C ARG A 281 -6.33 1.07 -13.23
N MET A 282 -5.82 0.85 -12.02
CA MET A 282 -4.38 0.63 -11.81
C MET A 282 -3.89 -0.70 -12.37
N GLU A 283 -4.70 -1.76 -12.32
CA GLU A 283 -4.38 -3.06 -12.93
C GLU A 283 -4.37 -2.96 -14.46
N ALA A 284 -5.29 -2.20 -15.07
CA ALA A 284 -5.25 -1.94 -16.50
C ALA A 284 -3.97 -1.18 -16.90
N GLN A 285 -3.64 -0.10 -16.19
CA GLN A 285 -2.42 0.69 -16.43
C GLN A 285 -1.13 -0.14 -16.22
N MET A 286 -1.12 -0.99 -15.20
CA MET A 286 -0.03 -1.92 -14.91
C MET A 286 0.21 -2.87 -16.10
N ASN A 287 -0.84 -3.51 -16.62
CA ASN A 287 -0.71 -4.44 -17.73
C ASN A 287 -0.23 -3.73 -19.00
N VAL A 288 -0.79 -2.55 -19.32
CA VAL A 288 -0.32 -1.73 -20.45
C VAL A 288 1.15 -1.33 -20.28
N GLY A 289 1.57 -0.95 -19.07
CA GLY A 289 2.96 -0.60 -18.78
C GLY A 289 3.93 -1.77 -18.96
N ALA A 290 3.53 -2.98 -18.59
CA ALA A 290 4.34 -4.19 -18.81
C ALA A 290 4.39 -4.58 -20.30
N GLU A 291 3.26 -4.49 -21.01
CA GLU A 291 3.21 -4.71 -22.46
C GLU A 291 4.12 -3.75 -23.21
N ALA A 292 4.09 -2.45 -22.86
CA ALA A 292 4.93 -1.44 -23.48
C ALA A 292 6.43 -1.73 -23.33
N MET A 293 6.86 -2.16 -22.14
CA MET A 293 8.27 -2.57 -21.92
C MET A 293 8.64 -3.77 -22.80
N LEU A 294 7.80 -4.79 -22.85
CA LEU A 294 8.10 -5.97 -23.68
C LEU A 294 8.09 -5.65 -25.18
N ARG A 295 7.22 -4.73 -25.65
CA ARG A 295 7.25 -4.24 -27.05
C ARG A 295 8.53 -3.46 -27.35
N ASP A 296 8.97 -2.59 -26.44
CA ASP A 296 10.23 -1.85 -26.54
C ASP A 296 11.46 -2.78 -26.69
N ALA A 297 11.42 -3.96 -26.05
CA ALA A 297 12.46 -4.98 -26.21
C ALA A 297 12.24 -5.93 -27.40
N GLY A 298 11.22 -5.72 -28.23
CA GLY A 298 10.89 -6.61 -29.36
C GLY A 298 10.39 -8.00 -28.94
N LEU A 299 9.95 -8.16 -27.69
CA LEU A 299 9.48 -9.43 -27.11
C LEU A 299 7.97 -9.65 -27.27
N LEU A 300 7.24 -8.61 -27.67
CA LEU A 300 5.82 -8.62 -28.01
C LEU A 300 5.66 -8.03 -29.41
N LYS A 301 4.87 -8.69 -30.25
CA LYS A 301 4.41 -8.10 -31.52
C LYS A 301 3.27 -7.13 -31.24
N ASP A 302 3.18 -6.07 -32.04
CA ASP A 302 1.98 -5.22 -32.04
C ASP A 302 0.76 -6.05 -32.42
N LYS A 303 -0.36 -5.83 -31.72
CA LYS A 303 -1.63 -6.33 -32.20
C LYS A 303 -1.87 -5.65 -33.56
N PRO A 304 -2.29 -6.38 -34.62
CA PRO A 304 -2.76 -5.73 -35.82
C PRO A 304 -3.86 -4.76 -35.41
N GLU A 305 -3.78 -3.50 -35.88
CA GLU A 305 -4.85 -2.52 -35.70
C GLU A 305 -6.15 -3.20 -36.14
N GLU A 306 -7.09 -3.38 -35.21
CA GLU A 306 -8.44 -3.79 -35.58
C GLU A 306 -8.94 -2.72 -36.55
N GLY A 307 -9.02 -3.12 -37.83
CA GLY A 307 -9.39 -2.25 -38.91
C GLY A 307 -10.65 -1.48 -38.56
N VAL A 308 -10.55 -0.16 -38.61
CA VAL A 308 -11.70 0.72 -38.67
C VAL A 308 -12.63 0.15 -39.76
N PRO A 309 -13.87 -0.25 -39.44
CA PRO A 309 -14.79 -0.66 -40.48
C PRO A 309 -15.02 0.56 -41.39
N ALA A 310 -14.55 0.45 -42.63
CA ALA A 310 -14.99 1.30 -43.71
C ALA A 310 -16.39 0.83 -44.11
N GLY A 311 -17.41 1.66 -43.89
CA GLY A 311 -18.79 1.41 -44.31
C GLY A 311 -19.79 2.00 -43.34
#